data_AF-A0A1B7T956-F1
#
_entry.id   AF-A0A1B7T956-F1
#
_cell.length_a   1.000
_cell.length_b   1.000
_cell.length_c   1.000
_cell.angle_alpha   90.00
_cell.angle_beta   90.00
_cell.angle_gamma   90.00
#
_symmetry.space_group_name_H-M   'P 1'
#
loop_
_entity.id
_entity.type
_entity.pdbx_description
1 polymer ?
#
loop_
_entity_poly.entity_id
_entity_poly.type
_entity_poly.pdbx_seq_one_letter_code
_entity_poly.pdbx_strand_id
1 'polypeptide(L)'
;DNSVDEEYMVQQLGSITVIDIELLQNLSRRIHFGLFVAESKYRSDIPKFKKLIQNKDYDGIYKEITNQAVEDKILERLERKGESYIYDSNKNKKITSQYLVKIYKDFIIPITKEVEVEYLMSRLDDDDDVSGICPINKD
;
A
#
# COMPACT_ATOMS: atom_id res chain seq x y z
N ASP A 1 -10.83 -39.15 8.74
CA ASP A 1 -9.58 -39.59 8.10
C ASP A 1 -8.89 -38.32 7.62
N ASN A 2 -8.14 -37.67 8.51
CA ASN A 2 -7.53 -36.34 8.26
C ASN A 2 -6.17 -36.46 7.56
N SER A 3 -5.67 -37.69 7.36
CA SER A 3 -4.35 -37.99 6.79
C SER A 3 -4.29 -37.61 5.31
N VAL A 4 -5.38 -37.79 4.57
CA VAL A 4 -5.48 -37.50 3.13
C VAL A 4 -5.46 -35.99 2.87
N ASP A 5 -6.06 -35.20 3.76
CA ASP A 5 -6.07 -33.73 3.65
C ASP A 5 -4.70 -33.13 3.99
N GLU A 6 -3.97 -33.67 4.99
CA GLU A 6 -2.61 -33.22 5.30
C GLU A 6 -1.61 -33.55 4.19
N GLU A 7 -1.66 -34.76 3.63
CA GLU A 7 -0.78 -35.16 2.53
C GLU A 7 -1.01 -34.29 1.26
N TYR A 8 -2.28 -33.97 0.96
CA TYR A 8 -2.63 -33.09 -0.15
C TYR A 8 -2.12 -31.65 0.05
N MET A 9 -2.24 -31.09 1.26
CA MET A 9 -1.73 -29.74 1.55
C MET A 9 -0.20 -29.68 1.47
N VAL A 10 0.49 -30.71 1.96
CA VAL A 10 1.96 -30.80 1.87
C VAL A 10 2.44 -30.80 0.41
N GLN A 11 1.71 -31.48 -0.49
CA GLN A 11 2.02 -31.49 -1.93
C GLN A 11 1.82 -30.11 -2.59
N GLN A 12 0.99 -29.23 -2.02
CA GLN A 12 0.71 -27.89 -2.56
C GLN A 12 1.56 -26.77 -1.97
N LEU A 13 2.41 -27.04 -0.98
CA LEU A 13 3.24 -26.02 -0.32
C LEU A 13 4.08 -25.22 -1.32
N GLY A 14 4.65 -25.87 -2.33
CA GLY A 14 5.43 -25.21 -3.38
C GLY A 14 4.60 -24.20 -4.19
N SER A 15 3.37 -24.55 -4.54
CA SER A 15 2.48 -23.64 -5.28
C SER A 15 1.98 -22.49 -4.40
N ILE A 16 1.62 -22.77 -3.14
CA ILE A 16 1.17 -21.75 -2.17
C ILE A 16 2.28 -20.72 -1.95
N THR A 17 3.50 -21.18 -1.66
CA THR A 17 4.64 -20.30 -1.39
C THR A 17 4.96 -19.36 -2.55
N VAL A 18 4.90 -19.83 -3.80
CA VAL A 18 5.12 -18.98 -4.99
C VAL A 18 4.05 -17.89 -5.09
N ILE A 19 2.77 -18.24 -4.87
CA ILE A 19 1.66 -17.27 -4.89
C ILE A 19 1.81 -16.25 -3.76
N ASP A 20 2.18 -16.70 -2.56
CA ASP A 20 2.38 -15.82 -1.40
C ASP A 20 3.53 -14.84 -1.63
N ILE A 21 4.65 -15.28 -2.21
CA ILE A 21 5.76 -14.41 -2.56
C ILE A 21 5.31 -13.32 -3.54
N GLU A 22 4.59 -13.70 -4.60
CA GLU A 22 4.08 -12.74 -5.58
C GLU A 22 3.10 -11.75 -4.96
N LEU A 23 2.20 -12.21 -4.10
CA LEU A 23 1.26 -11.36 -3.37
C LEU A 23 1.99 -10.35 -2.49
N LEU A 24 2.95 -10.81 -1.68
CA LEU A 24 3.73 -9.97 -0.77
C LEU A 24 4.56 -8.93 -1.54
N GLN A 25 5.17 -9.30 -2.66
CA GLN A 25 5.91 -8.37 -3.51
C GLN A 25 5.01 -7.28 -4.10
N ASN A 26 3.82 -7.65 -4.58
CA ASN A 26 2.85 -6.70 -5.13
C ASN A 26 2.30 -5.75 -4.06
N LEU A 27 1.98 -6.27 -2.87
CA LEU A 27 1.55 -5.47 -1.73
C LEU A 27 2.65 -4.51 -1.27
N SER A 28 3.87 -5.03 -1.10
CA SER A 28 5.03 -4.22 -0.72
C SER A 28 5.25 -3.08 -1.71
N ARG A 29 5.27 -3.37 -3.02
CA ARG A 29 5.41 -2.33 -4.05
C ARG A 29 4.30 -1.29 -3.97
N ARG A 30 3.04 -1.71 -3.77
CA ARG A 30 1.91 -0.78 -3.69
C ARG A 30 1.99 0.13 -2.48
N ILE A 31 2.36 -0.41 -1.32
CA ILE A 31 2.49 0.34 -0.07
C ILE A 31 3.66 1.33 -0.18
N HIS A 32 4.84 0.87 -0.60
CA HIS A 32 6.01 1.73 -0.77
C HIS A 32 5.89 2.73 -1.92
N PHE A 33 4.92 2.56 -2.82
CA PHE A 33 4.57 3.60 -3.78
C PHE A 33 4.13 4.91 -3.09
N GLY A 34 3.74 4.83 -1.81
CA GLY A 34 3.51 5.99 -0.93
C GLY A 34 4.69 6.97 -0.91
N LEU A 35 5.94 6.52 -1.04
CA LEU A 35 7.12 7.39 -1.10
C LEU A 35 7.01 8.42 -2.25
N PHE A 36 6.63 7.95 -3.45
CA PHE A 36 6.47 8.81 -4.62
C PHE A 36 5.23 9.71 -4.50
N VAL A 37 4.15 9.20 -3.89
CA VAL A 37 2.95 9.98 -3.63
C VAL A 37 3.25 11.12 -2.65
N ALA A 38 4.00 10.84 -1.59
CA ALA A 38 4.42 11.82 -0.60
C ALA A 38 5.30 12.91 -1.23
N GLU A 39 6.31 12.55 -2.03
CA GLU A 39 7.14 13.53 -2.75
C GLU A 39 6.31 14.39 -3.72
N SER A 40 5.33 13.80 -4.41
CA SER A 40 4.41 14.56 -5.27
C SER A 40 3.58 15.57 -4.46
N LYS A 41 3.11 15.21 -3.26
CA LYS A 41 2.35 16.11 -2.37
C LYS A 41 3.26 17.20 -1.80
N TYR A 42 4.46 16.86 -1.36
CA TYR A 42 5.46 17.81 -0.87
C TYR A 42 5.77 18.89 -1.91
N ARG A 43 6.02 18.50 -3.15
CA ARG A 43 6.32 19.45 -4.25
C ARG A 43 5.14 20.36 -4.59
N SER A 44 3.91 19.93 -4.32
CA SER A 44 2.71 20.72 -4.60
C SER A 44 2.56 21.91 -3.64
N ASP A 45 3.02 21.77 -2.39
CA ASP A 45 3.01 22.85 -1.38
C ASP A 45 4.19 22.74 -0.41
N ILE A 46 5.38 23.05 -0.93
CA ILE A 46 6.64 22.96 -0.18
C ILE A 46 6.60 23.80 1.12
N PRO A 47 6.15 25.07 1.11
CA PRO A 47 6.15 25.89 2.33
C PRO A 47 5.30 25.29 3.46
N LYS A 48 4.14 24.73 3.12
CA LYS A 48 3.23 24.12 4.10
C LYS A 48 3.82 22.87 4.71
N PHE A 49 4.28 21.92 3.90
CA PHE A 49 4.87 20.68 4.40
C PHE A 49 6.16 20.96 5.19
N LYS A 50 7.01 21.88 4.73
CA LYS A 50 8.23 22.26 5.47
C LYS A 50 7.90 22.76 6.89
N LYS A 51 6.85 23.56 7.05
CA LYS A 51 6.40 24.03 8.37
C LYS A 51 5.90 22.88 9.25
N LEU A 52 5.13 21.94 8.68
CA LEU A 52 4.62 20.78 9.40
C LEU A 52 5.77 19.85 9.87
N ILE A 53 6.75 19.61 8.99
CA ILE A 53 7.92 18.77 9.28
C ILE A 53 8.80 19.40 10.37
N GLN A 54 9.10 20.70 10.26
CA GLN A 54 9.89 21.41 11.27
C GLN A 54 9.23 21.40 12.66
N ASN A 55 7.89 21.44 12.70
CA ASN A 55 7.13 21.36 13.93
C ASN A 55 6.96 19.91 14.44
N LYS A 56 7.44 18.90 13.71
CA LYS A 56 7.24 17.46 13.98
C LYS A 56 5.76 17.10 14.17
N ASP A 57 4.89 17.74 13.38
CA ASP A 57 3.43 17.57 13.49
C ASP A 57 2.95 16.38 12.64
N TYR A 58 3.09 15.16 13.19
CA TYR A 58 2.67 13.91 12.54
C TYR A 58 1.18 13.92 12.17
N ASP A 59 0.33 14.38 13.09
CA ASP A 59 -1.12 14.44 12.88
C ASP A 59 -1.50 15.47 11.81
N GLY A 60 -0.81 16.61 11.77
CA GLY A 60 -0.98 17.63 10.75
C GLY A 60 -0.64 17.11 9.36
N ILE A 61 0.47 16.40 9.22
CA ILE A 61 0.84 15.75 7.94
C ILE A 61 -0.19 14.69 7.57
N TYR A 62 -0.57 13.82 8.50
CA TYR A 62 -1.55 12.75 8.25
C TYR A 62 -2.90 13.29 7.73
N LYS A 63 -3.37 14.40 8.32
CA LYS A 63 -4.60 15.08 7.88
C LYS A 63 -4.43 15.68 6.49
N GLU A 64 -3.30 16.31 6.22
CA GLU A 64 -3.05 16.97 4.94
C GLU A 64 -2.93 15.98 3.77
N ILE A 65 -2.31 14.82 4.00
CA ILE A 65 -2.17 13.80 2.96
C ILE A 65 -3.47 13.01 2.73
N THR A 66 -4.43 13.07 3.65
CA THR A 66 -5.70 12.33 3.58
C THR A 66 -6.70 13.06 2.71
N ASN A 67 -7.16 12.40 1.64
CA ASN A 67 -8.25 12.88 0.81
C ASN A 67 -9.37 11.84 0.79
N GLN A 68 -10.36 12.03 1.65
CA GLN A 68 -11.46 11.08 1.84
C GLN A 68 -12.23 10.81 0.55
N ALA A 69 -12.46 11.85 -0.27
CA ALA A 69 -13.19 11.69 -1.53
C ALA A 69 -12.42 10.79 -2.54
N VAL A 70 -11.09 10.85 -2.54
CA VAL A 70 -10.27 9.97 -3.37
C VAL A 70 -10.27 8.54 -2.82
N GLU A 71 -10.22 8.38 -1.50
CA GLU A 71 -10.27 7.07 -0.84
C GLU A 71 -11.59 6.37 -1.11
N ASP A 72 -12.72 7.05 -0.93
CA ASP A 72 -14.06 6.51 -1.18
C ASP A 72 -14.20 6.06 -2.64
N LYS A 73 -13.72 6.87 -3.58
CA LYS A 73 -13.70 6.54 -5.01
C LYS A 73 -12.81 5.33 -5.33
N ILE A 74 -11.71 5.13 -4.59
CA ILE A 74 -10.86 3.94 -4.72
C ILE A 74 -11.63 2.72 -4.24
N LEU A 75 -12.34 2.80 -3.10
CA LEU A 75 -13.12 1.69 -2.55
C LEU A 75 -14.29 1.30 -3.49
N GLU A 76 -15.05 2.27 -4.01
CA GLU A 76 -16.10 2.01 -5.01
C GLU A 76 -15.56 1.32 -6.26
N ARG A 77 -14.38 1.75 -6.73
CA ARG A 77 -13.73 1.16 -7.89
C ARG A 77 -13.26 -0.28 -7.61
N LEU A 78 -12.76 -0.54 -6.41
CA LEU A 78 -12.35 -1.88 -5.99
C LEU A 78 -13.55 -2.82 -5.91
N GLU A 79 -14.69 -2.34 -5.41
CA GLU A 79 -15.91 -3.12 -5.34
C GLU A 79 -16.36 -3.59 -6.73
N ARG A 80 -16.43 -2.66 -7.70
CA ARG A 80 -16.80 -2.95 -9.09
C ARG A 80 -15.81 -3.91 -9.77
N LYS A 81 -14.51 -3.69 -9.55
CA LYS A 81 -13.47 -4.58 -10.09
C LYS A 81 -13.54 -5.98 -9.47
N GLY A 82 -13.75 -6.06 -8.16
CA GLY A 82 -13.94 -7.32 -7.45
C GLY A 82 -15.10 -8.10 -8.05
N GLU A 83 -16.24 -7.47 -8.27
CA GLU A 83 -17.40 -8.12 -8.91
C GLU A 83 -17.08 -8.65 -10.31
N SER A 84 -16.35 -7.88 -11.13
CA SER A 84 -16.03 -8.28 -12.51
C SER A 84 -15.02 -9.43 -12.58
N TYR A 85 -13.90 -9.36 -11.82
CA TYR A 85 -12.85 -10.39 -11.89
C TYR A 85 -13.24 -11.70 -11.18
N ILE A 86 -14.02 -11.63 -10.11
CA ILE A 86 -14.44 -12.80 -9.34
C ILE A 86 -15.56 -13.57 -10.06
N TYR A 87 -16.36 -12.89 -10.90
CA TYR A 87 -17.48 -13.50 -11.61
C TYR A 87 -17.07 -14.40 -12.77
N ASP A 88 -15.97 -14.08 -13.47
CA ASP A 88 -15.55 -14.83 -14.67
C ASP A 88 -14.91 -16.21 -14.36
N SER A 89 -14.50 -16.44 -13.12
CA SER A 89 -13.93 -17.71 -12.66
C SER A 89 -15.01 -18.63 -12.08
N ASN A 90 -15.92 -19.12 -12.93
CA ASN A 90 -16.80 -20.28 -12.73
C ASN A 90 -17.33 -20.56 -11.30
N LYS A 91 -18.54 -20.05 -11.01
CA LYS A 91 -19.55 -20.55 -10.04
C LYS A 91 -19.16 -20.77 -8.56
N ASN A 92 -17.91 -20.57 -8.16
CA ASN A 92 -17.48 -20.65 -6.77
C ASN A 92 -16.86 -19.31 -6.37
N LYS A 93 -17.65 -18.44 -5.74
CA LYS A 93 -17.18 -17.17 -5.16
C LYS A 93 -16.20 -17.48 -4.01
N LYS A 94 -14.94 -17.78 -4.31
CA LYS A 94 -13.91 -18.05 -3.29
C LYS A 94 -13.61 -16.80 -2.44
N ILE A 95 -13.84 -15.60 -2.99
CA ILE A 95 -13.67 -14.31 -2.32
C ILE A 95 -14.90 -13.45 -2.63
N THR A 96 -15.41 -12.69 -1.65
CA THR A 96 -16.44 -11.66 -1.91
C THR A 96 -15.77 -10.32 -2.13
N SER A 97 -16.37 -9.48 -2.99
CA SER A 97 -15.88 -8.12 -3.26
C SER A 97 -15.75 -7.29 -1.97
N GLN A 98 -16.62 -7.55 -0.99
CA GLN A 98 -16.58 -6.93 0.34
C GLN A 98 -15.27 -7.21 1.10
N TYR A 99 -14.71 -8.41 1.00
CA TYR A 99 -13.42 -8.71 1.64
C TYR A 99 -12.27 -7.93 1.01
N LEU A 100 -12.30 -7.74 -0.32
CA LEU A 100 -11.28 -6.93 -1.01
C LEU A 100 -11.32 -5.48 -0.54
N VAL A 101 -12.52 -4.89 -0.47
CA VAL A 101 -12.73 -3.52 0.04
C VAL A 101 -12.22 -3.42 1.48
N LYS A 102 -12.53 -4.41 2.32
CA LYS A 102 -12.08 -4.46 3.71
C LYS A 102 -10.56 -4.50 3.84
N ILE A 103 -9.87 -5.35 3.07
CA ILE A 103 -8.40 -5.44 3.10
C ILE A 103 -7.76 -4.09 2.75
N TYR A 104 -8.29 -3.42 1.73
CA TYR A 104 -7.78 -2.11 1.33
C TYR A 104 -8.02 -1.04 2.39
N LYS A 105 -9.24 -0.98 2.93
CA LYS A 105 -9.64 0.03 3.91
C LYS A 105 -8.91 -0.13 5.24
N ASP A 106 -8.79 -1.36 5.73
CA ASP A 106 -8.31 -1.63 7.09
C ASP A 106 -6.79 -1.80 7.14
N PHE A 107 -6.14 -2.20 6.03
CA PHE A 107 -4.70 -2.50 6.03
C PHE A 107 -3.92 -1.70 4.99
N ILE A 108 -4.24 -1.80 3.69
CA ILE A 108 -3.37 -1.24 2.64
C ILE A 108 -3.31 0.29 2.70
N ILE A 109 -4.47 0.96 2.81
CA ILE A 109 -4.52 2.43 2.86
C ILE A 109 -3.83 2.97 4.12
N PRO A 110 -4.13 2.47 5.34
CA PRO A 110 -3.45 2.92 6.56
C PRO A 110 -1.93 2.77 6.51
N ILE A 111 -1.42 1.59 6.13
CA ILE A 111 0.04 1.34 6.07
C ILE A 111 0.70 2.23 5.02
N THR A 112 0.03 2.48 3.88
CA THR A 112 0.55 3.41 2.86
C THR A 112 0.68 4.83 3.43
N LYS A 113 -0.28 5.29 4.23
CA LYS A 113 -0.22 6.62 4.86
C LYS A 113 0.89 6.70 5.91
N GLU A 114 1.14 5.64 6.66
CA GLU A 114 2.28 5.56 7.59
C GLU A 114 3.60 5.78 6.85
N VAL A 115 3.79 5.09 5.72
CA VAL A 115 4.97 5.29 4.85
C VAL A 115 5.07 6.72 4.32
N GLU A 116 3.95 7.33 3.90
CA GLU A 116 3.93 8.72 3.44
C GLU A 116 4.34 9.70 4.55
N VAL A 117 3.85 9.52 5.77
CA VAL A 117 4.19 10.37 6.92
C VAL A 117 5.65 10.20 7.31
N GLU A 118 6.15 8.96 7.44
CA GLU A 118 7.54 8.68 7.79
C GLU A 118 8.50 9.30 6.77
N TYR A 119 8.21 9.15 5.48
CA TYR A 119 9.01 9.76 4.42
C TYR A 119 9.04 11.28 4.52
N LEU A 120 7.89 11.93 4.72
CA LEU A 120 7.84 13.39 4.83
C LEU A 120 8.61 13.89 6.05
N MET A 121 8.59 13.14 7.16
CA MET A 121 9.33 13.52 8.37
C MET A 121 10.84 13.43 8.19
N SER A 122 11.35 12.40 7.52
CA SER A 122 12.79 12.28 7.23
C SER A 122 13.25 13.15 6.06
N ARG A 123 12.33 13.79 5.32
CA ARG A 123 12.63 14.46 4.06
C ARG A 123 13.62 15.62 4.18
N LEU A 124 13.61 16.33 5.31
CA LEU A 124 14.52 17.45 5.59
C LEU A 124 15.83 17.00 6.25
N ASP A 125 15.91 15.76 6.72
CA ASP A 125 17.14 15.18 7.27
C ASP A 125 18.10 14.76 6.13
N ASP A 126 17.57 14.49 4.94
CA ASP A 126 18.32 14.10 3.73
C ASP A 126 19.14 15.23 3.08
N ASP A 127 19.07 16.48 3.56
CA ASP A 127 19.92 17.57 3.01
C ASP A 127 21.41 17.40 3.40
N ASP A 128 21.75 16.48 4.32
CA ASP A 128 23.14 16.27 4.80
C ASP A 128 23.84 14.95 4.36
N ASP A 129 23.15 13.91 3.83
CA ASP A 129 23.84 12.70 3.33
C ASP A 129 22.99 11.80 2.41
N VAL A 130 22.80 12.18 1.14
CA VAL A 130 22.15 11.31 0.13
C VAL A 130 23.19 10.42 -0.58
N SER A 131 23.83 9.51 0.16
CA SER A 131 24.70 8.47 -0.41
C SER A 131 24.07 7.07 -0.41
N GLY A 132 22.90 6.86 0.23
CA GLY A 132 22.43 5.51 0.53
C GLY A 132 21.06 5.05 -0.01
N ILE A 133 20.12 5.93 -0.36
CA ILE A 133 18.69 5.52 -0.46
C ILE A 133 18.07 5.69 -1.86
N CYS A 134 18.76 6.34 -2.80
CA CYS A 134 18.25 6.48 -4.18
C CYS A 134 19.23 5.90 -5.22
N PRO A 135 18.91 4.77 -5.89
CA PRO A 135 19.73 4.26 -7.00
C PRO A 135 19.47 4.99 -8.32
N ILE A 136 18.88 6.19 -8.28
CA ILE A 136 18.75 7.04 -9.47
C ILE A 136 20.02 7.88 -9.53
N ASN A 137 21.02 7.34 -10.23
CA ASN A 137 22.24 8.05 -10.62
C ASN A 137 21.90 9.50 -11.01
N LYS A 138 22.55 10.46 -10.35
CA LYS A 138 22.79 11.76 -10.97
C LYS A 138 23.80 11.54 -12.10
N ASP A 139 23.51 12.14 -13.25
CA ASP A 139 24.26 12.04 -14.51
C ASP A 139 25.79 12.13 -14.37
#